data_AF-A0A972UCG1-F1
#
_entry.id   AF-A0A972UCG1-F1
#
_cell.length_a   1.000
_cell.length_b   1.000
_cell.length_c   1.000
_cell.angle_alpha   90.00
_cell.angle_beta   90.00
_cell.angle_gamma   90.00
#
_symmetry.space_group_name_H-M   'P 1'
#
loop_
_entity.id
_entity.type
_entity.pdbx_description
1 polymer ?
#
loop_
_entity_poly.entity_id
_entity_poly.type
_entity_poly.pdbx_seq_one_letter_code
_entity_poly.pdbx_strand_id
1 'polypeptide(L)'
;EAHLGNTYGWSATASAVQNWTYRQFNETYLQDKEMLERLRKLNPHATISMTRRLLEANSRGFWETDEGTLEELRELYADLEAHIEGAHGAGQEGN
;
A
#
# COMPACT_ATOMS: atom_id res chain seq x y z
N GLU A 1 -17.98 -24.94 16.19
CA GLU A 1 -18.17 -23.67 15.46
C GLU A 1 -16.98 -22.74 15.71
N ALA A 2 -16.50 -22.15 14.62
CA ALA A 2 -15.65 -20.96 14.49
C ALA A 2 -14.33 -20.88 15.31
N HIS A 3 -13.29 -21.45 14.70
CA HIS A 3 -11.93 -20.92 14.52
C HIS A 3 -11.59 -19.55 15.17
N LEU A 4 -11.19 -19.58 16.44
CA LEU A 4 -10.38 -18.51 17.07
C LEU A 4 -9.07 -19.11 17.59
N GLY A 5 -8.35 -19.76 16.67
CA GLY A 5 -7.01 -20.27 16.91
C GLY A 5 -5.97 -19.32 16.34
N ASN A 6 -5.52 -18.37 17.17
CA ASN A 6 -4.19 -17.78 17.16
C ASN A 6 -3.35 -17.99 15.88
N THR A 7 -3.36 -17.02 14.97
CA THR A 7 -2.28 -16.89 13.96
C THR A 7 -2.01 -15.44 13.61
N TYR A 8 -1.70 -14.63 14.62
CA TYR A 8 -0.91 -13.41 14.44
C TYR A 8 0.39 -13.56 15.22
N GLY A 9 1.16 -14.57 14.83
CA GLY A 9 2.56 -14.73 15.20
C GLY A 9 3.41 -13.99 14.18
N TRP A 10 3.80 -12.79 14.55
CA TRP A 10 4.86 -11.96 13.98
C TRP A 10 5.95 -12.72 13.20
N SER A 11 6.24 -12.21 11.99
CA SER A 11 7.58 -11.98 11.45
C SER A 11 8.71 -12.75 12.13
N ALA A 12 8.89 -14.04 11.80
CA ALA A 12 10.02 -14.81 12.30
C ALA A 12 11.25 -14.76 11.40
N THR A 13 11.13 -14.46 10.10
CA THR A 13 12.29 -14.20 9.23
C THR A 13 11.85 -13.37 8.03
N ALA A 14 12.64 -12.37 7.66
CA ALA A 14 12.43 -11.53 6.46
C ALA A 14 12.49 -12.30 5.12
N SER A 15 12.52 -13.64 5.15
CA SER A 15 12.39 -14.54 3.99
C SER A 15 11.06 -15.31 3.95
N ALA A 16 10.15 -15.10 4.92
CA ALA A 16 8.93 -15.91 5.05
C ALA A 16 7.64 -15.22 4.53
N VAL A 17 7.71 -13.93 4.15
CA VAL A 17 6.58 -13.32 3.46
C VAL A 17 6.57 -13.86 2.04
N GLN A 18 5.68 -14.83 1.81
CA GLN A 18 5.55 -15.47 0.51
C GLN A 18 5.05 -14.46 -0.52
N ASN A 19 5.52 -14.56 -1.76
CA ASN A 19 5.17 -13.67 -2.88
C ASN A 19 3.67 -13.38 -3.00
N TRP A 20 2.82 -14.40 -2.76
CA TRP A 20 1.37 -14.28 -2.81
C TRP A 20 0.81 -13.28 -1.78
N THR A 21 1.50 -13.03 -0.67
CA THR A 21 1.05 -12.11 0.39
C THR A 21 1.04 -10.68 -0.13
N TYR A 22 2.11 -10.28 -0.82
CA TYR A 22 2.20 -8.95 -1.44
C TYR A 22 1.17 -8.78 -2.54
N ARG A 23 0.96 -9.83 -3.35
CA ARG A 23 -0.10 -9.85 -4.37
C ARG A 23 -1.48 -9.68 -3.77
N GLN A 24 -1.86 -10.50 -2.79
CA GLN A 24 -3.17 -10.41 -2.14
C GLN A 24 -3.37 -9.06 -1.45
N PHE A 25 -2.32 -8.51 -0.84
CA PHE A 25 -2.35 -7.17 -0.27
C PHE A 25 -2.62 -6.11 -1.34
N ASN A 26 -1.90 -6.15 -2.47
CA ASN A 26 -2.10 -5.24 -3.59
C ASN A 26 -3.54 -5.33 -4.13
N GLU A 27 -4.01 -6.55 -4.39
CA GLU A 27 -5.36 -6.83 -4.90
C GLU A 27 -6.44 -6.30 -3.94
N THR A 28 -6.30 -6.56 -2.63
CA THR A 28 -7.32 -6.21 -1.62
C THR A 28 -7.38 -4.72 -1.32
N TYR A 29 -6.23 -4.06 -1.21
CA TYR A 29 -6.18 -2.70 -0.66
C TYR A 29 -5.95 -1.62 -1.70
N LEU A 30 -5.27 -1.93 -2.82
CA LEU A 30 -4.84 -0.92 -3.79
C LEU A 30 -5.49 -1.10 -5.17
N GLN A 31 -5.80 -2.32 -5.61
CA GLN A 31 -6.51 -2.56 -6.88
C GLN A 31 -8.04 -2.53 -6.74
N ASP A 32 -8.58 -2.88 -5.57
CA ASP A 32 -9.99 -2.60 -5.26
C ASP A 32 -10.18 -1.08 -5.11
N LYS A 33 -10.86 -0.48 -6.08
CA LYS A 33 -11.12 0.97 -6.12
C LYS A 33 -11.95 1.45 -4.94
N GLU A 34 -12.92 0.67 -4.47
CA GLU A 34 -13.75 1.07 -3.34
C GLU A 34 -12.93 1.08 -2.05
N MET A 35 -12.11 0.04 -1.86
CA MET A 35 -11.19 -0.02 -0.72
C MET A 35 -10.15 1.10 -0.76
N LEU A 36 -9.53 1.32 -1.92
CA LEU A 36 -8.52 2.36 -2.11
C LEU A 36 -9.10 3.74 -1.80
N GLU A 37 -10.29 4.07 -2.31
CA GLU A 37 -10.98 5.32 -2.03
C GLU A 37 -11.28 5.49 -0.53
N ARG A 38 -11.67 4.42 0.15
CA ARG A 38 -11.88 4.43 1.60
C ARG A 38 -10.58 4.72 2.35
N LEU A 39 -9.48 4.05 1.99
CA LEU A 39 -8.18 4.24 2.62
C LEU A 39 -7.64 5.66 2.40
N ARG A 40 -7.76 6.19 1.17
CA ARG A 40 -7.40 7.56 0.81
C ARG A 40 -8.08 8.59 1.69
N LYS A 41 -9.40 8.46 1.88
CA LYS A 41 -10.20 9.38 2.72
C LYS A 41 -9.90 9.24 4.21
N LEU A 42 -9.66 8.01 4.67
CA LEU A 42 -9.42 7.74 6.08
C LEU A 42 -8.02 8.21 6.51
N ASN A 43 -7.00 7.87 5.73
CA ASN A 43 -5.62 8.22 6.01
C ASN A 43 -4.75 8.16 4.73
N PRO A 44 -4.58 9.28 4.02
CA PRO A 44 -3.77 9.30 2.79
C PRO A 44 -2.30 9.02 3.07
N HIS A 45 -1.75 9.44 4.22
CA HIS A 45 -0.36 9.17 4.63
C HIS A 45 -0.09 7.68 4.90
N ALA A 46 -1.07 6.95 5.44
CA ALA A 46 -0.97 5.50 5.58
C ALA A 46 -1.03 4.82 4.21
N THR A 47 -1.93 5.27 3.34
CA THR A 47 -2.10 4.73 1.97
C THR A 47 -0.81 4.87 1.15
N ILE A 48 -0.20 6.06 1.12
CA ILE A 48 1.10 6.27 0.43
C ILE A 48 2.21 5.39 1.02
N SER A 49 2.23 5.22 2.35
CA SER A 49 3.20 4.37 3.02
C SER A 49 3.00 2.87 2.70
N MET A 50 1.78 2.43 2.40
CA MET A 50 1.48 1.07 1.95
C MET A 50 1.98 0.87 0.51
N THR A 51 1.64 1.79 -0.40
CA THR A 51 2.08 1.77 -1.80
C THR A 51 3.62 1.76 -1.89
N ARG A 52 4.28 2.62 -1.12
CA ARG A 52 5.75 2.66 -1.05
C ARG A 52 6.37 1.34 -0.60
N ARG A 53 5.79 0.67 0.41
CA ARG A 53 6.31 -0.61 0.91
C ARG A 53 6.23 -1.73 -0.13
N LEU A 54 5.21 -1.72 -1.00
CA LEU A 54 5.13 -2.67 -2.10
C LEU A 54 6.20 -2.41 -3.16
N LEU A 55 6.42 -1.14 -3.53
CA LEU A 55 7.52 -0.75 -4.43
C LEU A 55 8.89 -1.13 -3.85
N GLU A 56 9.10 -0.93 -2.55
CA GLU A 56 10.32 -1.36 -1.84
C GLU A 56 10.45 -2.89 -1.76
N ALA A 57 9.34 -3.62 -1.62
CA ALA A 57 9.35 -5.09 -1.63
C ALA A 57 9.79 -5.61 -2.99
N ASN A 58 9.33 -4.99 -4.08
CA ASN A 58 9.79 -5.34 -5.43
C ASN A 58 11.27 -5.00 -5.64
N SER A 59 11.71 -3.78 -5.29
CA SER A 59 13.10 -3.37 -5.49
C SER A 59 14.13 -4.19 -4.69
N ARG A 60 13.70 -4.82 -3.59
CA ARG A 60 14.54 -5.69 -2.76
C ARG A 60 14.41 -7.19 -3.09
N GLY A 61 13.62 -7.54 -4.10
CA GLY A 61 13.40 -8.94 -4.51
C GLY A 61 12.53 -9.74 -3.55
N PHE A 62 11.75 -9.10 -2.68
CA PHE A 62 10.78 -9.77 -1.81
C PHE A 62 9.45 -10.04 -2.52
N TRP A 63 9.14 -9.25 -3.56
CA TRP A 63 7.92 -9.38 -4.35
C TRP A 63 8.21 -9.30 -5.84
N GLU A 64 7.88 -10.36 -6.57
CA GLU A 64 7.90 -10.42 -8.02
C GLU A 64 6.48 -10.21 -8.57
N THR A 65 6.33 -9.23 -9.45
CA THR A 65 5.08 -8.88 -10.15
C THR A 65 5.40 -8.35 -11.55
N ASP A 66 4.39 -8.25 -12.40
CA ASP A 66 4.56 -7.72 -13.76
C ASP A 66 4.75 -6.20 -13.79
N GLU A 67 5.34 -5.70 -14.88
CA GLU A 67 5.63 -4.27 -15.05
C GLU A 67 4.35 -3.40 -15.03
N GLY A 68 3.21 -3.93 -15.50
CA GLY A 68 1.94 -3.20 -15.46
C GLY A 68 1.51 -2.90 -14.03
N THR A 69 1.57 -3.91 -13.16
CA THR A 69 1.32 -3.73 -11.73
C THR A 69 2.30 -2.74 -11.08
N LEU A 70 3.58 -2.75 -11.46
CA LEU A 70 4.56 -1.79 -10.92
C LEU A 70 4.26 -0.36 -11.36
N GLU A 71 3.86 -0.18 -12.62
CA GLU A 71 3.50 1.14 -13.14
C GLU A 71 2.25 1.68 -12.45
N GLU A 72 1.21 0.86 -12.29
CA GLU A 72 0.00 1.22 -11.53
C GLU A 72 0.35 1.70 -10.10
N LEU A 73 1.30 1.02 -9.45
CA LEU A 73 1.76 1.41 -8.11
C LEU A 73 2.56 2.72 -8.09
N ARG A 74 3.37 2.99 -9.13
CA ARG A 74 4.12 4.25 -9.27
C ARG A 74 3.19 5.42 -9.54
N GLU A 75 2.22 5.25 -10.44
CA GLU A 75 1.17 6.23 -10.72
C GLU A 75 0.35 6.52 -9.46
N LEU A 76 -0.07 5.47 -8.74
CA LEU A 76 -0.78 5.59 -7.48
C LEU A 76 0.05 6.36 -6.43
N TYR A 77 1.34 6.08 -6.32
CA TYR A 77 2.23 6.77 -5.40
C TYR A 77 2.30 8.28 -5.72
N ALA A 78 2.49 8.63 -6.98
CA ALA A 78 2.54 10.03 -7.42
C ALA A 78 1.22 10.78 -7.21
N ASP A 79 0.07 10.14 -7.48
CA ASP A 79 -1.26 10.71 -7.23
C ASP A 79 -1.49 10.99 -5.74
N LEU A 80 -1.06 10.06 -4.86
CA LEU A 80 -1.15 10.24 -3.41
C LEU A 80 -0.24 11.35 -2.90
N GLU A 81 0.99 11.49 -3.44
CA GLU A 81 1.87 12.61 -3.11
C GLU A 81 1.25 13.94 -3.50
N ALA A 82 0.77 14.07 -4.74
CA ALA A 82 0.12 15.29 -5.21
C ALA A 82 -1.11 15.65 -4.38
N HIS A 83 -1.91 14.66 -3.96
CA HIS A 83 -3.06 14.88 -3.09
C HIS A 83 -2.66 15.40 -1.71
N ILE A 84 -1.62 14.80 -1.10
CA ILE A 84 -1.13 15.20 0.22
C ILE A 84 -0.52 16.61 0.16
N GLU A 85 0.32 16.88 -0.84
CA GLU A 85 0.95 18.19 -1.04
C GLU A 85 -0.09 19.27 -1.32
N GLY A 86 -1.09 19.01 -2.17
CA GLY A 86 -2.19 19.94 -2.42
C GLY A 86 -3.02 20.26 -1.17
N ALA A 87 -3.26 19.26 -0.32
CA ALA A 87 -3.93 19.46 0.97
C ALA A 87 -3.09 20.27 1.96
N HIS A 88 -1.76 20.15 1.92
CA HIS A 88 -0.85 20.90 2.79
C HIS A 88 -0.63 22.34 2.29
N GLY A 89 -0.53 22.54 0.97
CA GLY A 89 -0.37 23.86 0.35
C GLY A 89 -1.58 24.78 0.57
N ALA A 90 -2.80 24.24 0.49
CA ALA A 90 -4.02 25.00 0.77
C ALA A 90 -4.13 25.50 2.23
N GLY A 91 -3.41 24.87 3.16
CA GLY A 91 -3.39 25.26 4.58
C GLY A 91 -2.35 26.32 4.94
N GLN A 92 -1.38 26.60 4.06
CA GLN A 92 -0.26 27.53 4.34
C GLN A 92 -0.43 28.94 3.76
N GLU A 93 -1.34 29.15 2.81
CA GLU A 93 -1.57 30.48 2.18
C GLU A 93 -2.59 31.36 2.94
N GLY A 94 -3.05 30.93 4.12
CA GLY A 94 -4.11 31.57 4.89
C GLY A 94 -3.70 32.23 6.21
N ASN A 95 -2.46 32.71 6.36
CA ASN A 95 -2.01 33.47 7.54
C ASN A 95 -1.23 34.73 7.18
#